data_AF-A0AAW0YIV5-F1
#
_entry.id   AF-A0AAW0YIV5-F1
#
_cell.length_a   1.000
_cell.length_b   1.000
_cell.length_c   1.000
_cell.angle_alpha   90.00
_cell.angle_beta   90.00
_cell.angle_gamma   90.00
#
_symmetry.space_group_name_H-M   'P 1'
#
loop_
_entity.id
_entity.type
_entity.pdbx_description
1 polymer ?
#
loop_
_entity_poly.entity_id
_entity_poly.type
_entity_poly.pdbx_seq_one_letter_code
_entity_poly.pdbx_strand_id
1 'polypeptide(L)'
;EVRELLSGYLVHSIQLQLSNGSARVLLAEPEVLETWARSTHHTLRGHKVTISPSNTEGLLCVARLPADCTEDEFAGLVGSLGEVSYCFLMRSEKTGESKGYGFMEYVTKEVALQAKSVLDGRELRDTVLVCDWLDPSHVTFASLHSTCLYVDHLPKDYRDMGEFRRVFSKVTNPPYCQ
;
A
#
# COMPACT_ATOMS: atom_id res chain seq x y z
N GLU A 1 9.64 -19.97 -18.42
CA GLU A 1 8.44 -19.33 -19.02
C GLU A 1 8.01 -18.05 -18.29
N VAL A 2 7.18 -18.06 -17.23
CA VAL A 2 6.78 -16.80 -16.55
C VAL A 2 7.99 -16.03 -16.02
N ARG A 3 8.98 -16.72 -15.44
CA ARG A 3 10.25 -16.09 -15.01
C ARG A 3 11.07 -15.51 -16.16
N GLU A 4 11.02 -16.09 -17.36
CA GLU A 4 11.76 -15.58 -18.52
C GLU A 4 11.08 -14.33 -19.08
N LEU A 5 9.75 -14.34 -19.10
CA LEU A 5 8.93 -13.18 -19.47
C LEU A 5 9.22 -11.97 -18.57
N LEU A 6 9.58 -12.24 -17.32
CA LEU A 6 9.89 -11.24 -16.30
C LEU A 6 11.39 -11.07 -16.04
N SER A 7 12.26 -11.59 -16.92
CA SER A 7 13.71 -11.64 -16.67
C SER A 7 14.36 -10.26 -16.50
N GLY A 8 13.72 -9.19 -17.00
CA GLY A 8 14.15 -7.81 -16.79
C GLY A 8 13.66 -7.17 -15.49
N TYR A 9 12.92 -7.90 -14.66
CA TYR A 9 12.32 -7.39 -13.43
C TYR A 9 12.77 -8.20 -12.22
N LEU A 10 13.03 -7.52 -11.12
CA LEU A 10 13.21 -8.18 -9.84
C LEU A 10 11.84 -8.65 -9.34
N VAL A 11 11.69 -9.97 -9.24
CA VAL A 11 10.45 -10.63 -8.81
C VAL A 11 10.63 -11.16 -7.40
N HIS A 12 9.78 -10.72 -6.49
CA HIS A 12 9.75 -11.22 -5.12
C HIS A 12 9.05 -12.59 -5.05
N SER A 13 7.87 -12.72 -5.67
CA SER A 13 7.12 -13.97 -5.69
C SER A 13 6.29 -14.15 -6.97
N ILE A 14 6.04 -15.42 -7.32
CA ILE A 14 5.16 -15.81 -8.43
C ILE A 14 4.20 -16.86 -7.89
N GLN A 15 2.91 -16.57 -7.96
CA GLN A 15 1.82 -17.47 -7.56
C GLN A 15 1.01 -17.86 -8.78
N LEU A 16 1.01 -19.15 -9.14
CA LEU A 16 0.23 -19.65 -10.25
C LEU A 16 -1.21 -19.96 -9.80
N GLN A 17 -2.19 -19.38 -10.48
CA GLN A 17 -3.61 -19.70 -10.30
C GLN A 17 -4.03 -20.70 -11.39
N LEU A 18 -3.80 -21.99 -11.12
CA LEU A 18 -4.09 -23.06 -12.07
C LEU A 18 -5.58 -23.15 -12.44
N SER A 19 -6.48 -22.72 -11.54
CA SER A 19 -7.93 -22.77 -11.74
C SER A 19 -8.43 -21.92 -12.91
N ASN A 20 -7.78 -20.78 -13.17
CA ASN A 20 -8.15 -19.85 -14.24
C ASN A 20 -7.01 -19.62 -15.25
N GLY A 21 -5.90 -20.37 -15.12
CA GLY A 21 -4.74 -20.26 -16.00
C GLY A 21 -3.99 -18.92 -15.90
N SER A 22 -4.10 -18.21 -14.77
CA SER A 22 -3.41 -16.94 -14.54
C SER A 22 -2.24 -17.08 -13.58
N ALA A 23 -1.43 -16.03 -13.47
CA ALA A 23 -0.34 -15.94 -12.51
C ALA A 23 -0.37 -14.56 -11.86
N ARG A 24 -0.21 -14.52 -10.54
CA ARG A 24 0.04 -13.30 -9.78
C ARG A 24 1.53 -13.19 -9.53
N VAL A 25 2.06 -11.99 -9.73
CA VAL A 25 3.49 -11.70 -9.63
C VAL A 25 3.64 -10.51 -8.70
N LEU A 26 4.43 -10.68 -7.64
CA LEU A 26 4.85 -9.57 -6.79
C LEU A 26 6.24 -9.13 -7.25
N LEU A 27 6.33 -7.90 -7.76
CA LEU A 27 7.61 -7.28 -8.10
C LEU A 27 8.29 -6.78 -6.83
N ALA A 28 9.62 -6.82 -6.80
CA ALA A 28 10.40 -6.21 -5.73
C ALA A 28 10.37 -4.67 -5.81
N GLU A 29 10.27 -4.13 -7.02
CA GLU A 29 10.27 -2.69 -7.31
C GLU A 29 8.94 -2.33 -8.00
N PRO A 30 7.91 -1.91 -7.25
CA PRO A 30 6.59 -1.65 -7.81
C PRO A 30 6.54 -0.43 -8.74
N GLU A 31 7.45 0.55 -8.60
CA GLU A 31 7.56 1.70 -9.54
C GLU A 31 7.82 1.26 -10.98
N VAL A 32 8.37 0.06 -11.19
CA VAL A 32 8.64 -0.44 -12.55
C VAL A 32 7.35 -0.69 -13.34
N LEU A 33 6.21 -0.91 -12.66
CA LEU A 33 4.90 -1.00 -13.33
C LEU A 33 4.50 0.30 -14.04
N GLU A 34 5.03 1.46 -13.65
CA GLU A 34 4.72 2.73 -14.29
C GLU A 34 5.42 2.89 -15.64
N THR A 35 6.61 2.31 -15.77
CA THR A 35 7.36 2.27 -17.03
C THR A 35 6.98 1.09 -17.91
N TRP A 36 6.30 0.09 -17.33
CA TRP A 36 5.79 -1.05 -18.07
C TRP A 36 4.71 -0.58 -19.05
N ALA A 37 5.04 -0.63 -20.34
CA ALA A 37 4.09 -0.41 -21.41
C ALA A 37 2.91 -1.40 -21.29
N ARG A 38 1.74 -0.91 -20.88
CA ARG A 38 0.45 -1.66 -20.74
C ARG A 38 0.01 -2.43 -22.00
N SER A 39 0.76 -2.34 -23.10
CA SER A 39 0.42 -2.81 -24.44
C SER A 39 1.47 -3.71 -25.10
N THR A 40 2.40 -4.31 -24.35
CA THR A 40 3.24 -5.37 -24.93
C THR A 40 2.42 -6.66 -25.03
N HIS A 41 2.09 -7.05 -26.26
CA HIS A 41 1.49 -8.34 -26.54
C HIS A 41 2.55 -9.41 -26.30
N HIS A 42 2.40 -10.15 -25.21
CA HIS A 42 3.30 -11.25 -24.90
C HIS A 42 2.70 -12.57 -25.39
N THR A 43 3.56 -13.49 -25.82
CA THR A 43 3.15 -14.80 -26.28
C THR A 43 3.90 -15.86 -25.50
N LEU A 44 3.18 -16.74 -24.81
CA LEU A 44 3.74 -17.92 -24.15
C LEU A 44 3.24 -19.16 -24.88
N ARG A 45 4.16 -19.96 -25.44
CA ARG A 45 3.83 -21.19 -26.19
C ARG A 45 2.75 -20.98 -27.26
N GLY A 46 2.84 -19.89 -28.02
CA GLY A 46 1.88 -19.54 -29.07
C GLY A 46 0.56 -18.92 -28.58
N HIS A 47 0.33 -18.82 -27.27
CA HIS A 47 -0.86 -18.19 -26.69
C HIS A 47 -0.57 -16.75 -26.29
N LYS A 48 -1.46 -15.83 -26.69
CA LYS A 48 -1.39 -14.43 -26.26
C LYS A 48 -1.67 -14.35 -24.76
N VAL A 49 -0.80 -13.65 -24.04
CA VAL A 49 -0.90 -13.41 -22.60
C VAL A 49 -0.98 -11.90 -22.37
N THR A 50 -1.87 -11.51 -21.46
CA THR A 50 -2.05 -10.13 -21.03
C THR A 50 -1.43 -9.99 -19.65
N ILE A 51 -0.68 -8.91 -19.45
CA ILE A 51 -0.16 -8.52 -18.14
C ILE A 51 -0.84 -7.21 -17.78
N SER A 52 -1.48 -7.19 -16.62
CA SER A 52 -2.15 -6.02 -16.09
C SER A 52 -1.89 -5.93 -14.58
N PRO A 53 -1.98 -4.73 -13.99
CA PRO A 53 -2.08 -4.61 -12.53
C PRO A 53 -3.15 -5.56 -11.99
N SER A 54 -2.87 -6.17 -10.85
CA SER A 54 -3.81 -7.09 -10.22
C SER A 54 -5.02 -6.29 -9.72
N ASN A 55 -6.23 -6.69 -10.12
CA ASN A 55 -7.47 -6.13 -9.57
C ASN A 55 -7.84 -6.92 -8.31
N THR A 56 -7.39 -6.47 -7.15
CA THR A 56 -7.52 -7.22 -5.90
C THR A 56 -8.65 -6.65 -5.04
N GLU A 57 -9.65 -7.46 -4.70
CA GLU A 57 -10.74 -7.04 -3.79
C GLU A 57 -10.32 -7.04 -2.31
N GLY A 58 -9.01 -7.17 -2.04
CA GLY A 58 -8.46 -7.51 -0.72
C GLY A 58 -7.46 -6.50 -0.16
N LEU A 59 -7.20 -5.37 -0.85
CA LEU A 59 -6.17 -4.43 -0.45
C LEU A 59 -6.64 -3.51 0.68
N LEU A 60 -5.94 -3.55 1.80
CA LEU A 60 -6.18 -2.73 2.97
C LEU A 60 -5.01 -1.78 3.20
N CYS A 61 -5.32 -0.53 3.53
CA CYS A 61 -4.40 0.43 4.12
C CYS A 61 -4.45 0.31 5.64
N VAL A 62 -3.31 0.30 6.31
CA VAL A 62 -3.20 0.46 7.77
C VAL A 62 -2.36 1.70 8.02
N ALA A 63 -3.00 2.75 8.53
CA ALA A 63 -2.43 4.04 8.83
C ALA A 63 -2.36 4.31 10.33
N ARG A 64 -1.68 5.41 10.69
CA ARG A 64 -1.35 5.77 12.08
C ARG A 64 -0.49 4.71 12.77
N LEU A 65 0.36 4.03 12.01
CA LEU A 65 1.40 3.19 12.58
C LEU A 65 2.40 4.08 13.33
N PRO A 66 2.98 3.60 14.45
CA PRO A 66 4.08 4.28 15.10
C PRO A 66 5.21 4.59 14.13
N ALA A 67 5.87 5.74 14.29
CA ALA A 67 6.87 6.24 13.33
C ALA A 67 8.09 5.30 13.17
N ASP A 68 8.41 4.55 14.22
CA ASP A 68 9.47 3.55 14.31
C ASP A 68 8.99 2.12 13.98
N CYS A 69 7.72 1.94 13.60
CA CYS A 69 7.20 0.63 13.18
C CYS A 69 8.04 0.07 12.02
N THR A 70 8.56 -1.14 12.22
CA THR A 70 9.42 -1.82 11.24
C THR A 70 8.61 -2.73 10.33
N GLU A 71 9.20 -3.16 9.21
CA GLU A 71 8.61 -4.14 8.30
C GLU A 71 8.26 -5.44 9.03
N ASP A 72 9.14 -5.91 9.90
CA ASP A 72 8.94 -7.14 10.68
C ASP A 72 7.81 -6.97 11.70
N GLU A 73 7.73 -5.83 12.38
CA GLU A 73 6.61 -5.51 13.29
C GLU A 73 5.29 -5.45 12.53
N PHE A 74 5.28 -4.78 11.37
CA PHE A 74 4.08 -4.68 10.55
C PHE A 74 3.65 -6.04 10.00
N ALA A 75 4.57 -6.81 9.44
CA ALA A 75 4.31 -8.16 8.94
C ALA A 75 3.81 -9.10 10.05
N GLY A 76 4.38 -9.02 11.25
CA GLY A 76 3.92 -9.77 12.41
C GLY A 76 2.51 -9.37 12.86
N LEU A 77 2.23 -8.06 12.89
CA LEU A 77 0.91 -7.52 13.23
C LEU A 77 -0.18 -8.08 12.31
N VAL A 78 0.02 -7.99 10.99
CA VAL A 78 -0.99 -8.40 10.00
C VAL A 78 -1.01 -9.91 9.80
N GLY A 79 0.15 -10.57 9.80
CA GLY A 79 0.26 -12.02 9.67
C GLY A 79 -0.38 -12.79 10.82
N SER A 80 -0.52 -12.17 12.00
CA SER A 80 -1.22 -12.78 13.14
C SER A 80 -2.72 -13.02 12.90
N LEU A 81 -3.33 -12.35 11.92
CA LEU A 81 -4.76 -12.41 11.62
C LEU A 81 -5.09 -13.44 10.54
N GLY A 82 -4.12 -13.82 9.72
CA GLY A 82 -4.26 -14.85 8.69
C GLY A 82 -3.17 -14.77 7.62
N GLU A 83 -3.29 -15.61 6.60
CA GLU A 83 -2.28 -15.72 5.54
C GLU A 83 -2.28 -14.49 4.63
N VAL A 84 -1.14 -13.79 4.63
CA VAL A 84 -0.91 -12.55 3.88
C VAL A 84 -0.29 -12.88 2.52
N SER A 85 -0.91 -12.40 1.44
CA SER A 85 -0.38 -12.48 0.09
C SER A 85 0.87 -11.60 -0.06
N TYR A 86 0.78 -10.35 0.42
CA TYR A 86 1.90 -9.43 0.58
C TYR A 86 1.55 -8.29 1.54
N CYS A 87 2.58 -7.69 2.13
CA CYS A 87 2.46 -6.45 2.90
C CYS A 87 3.74 -5.62 2.80
N PHE A 88 3.62 -4.30 2.91
CA PHE A 88 4.77 -3.38 2.91
C PHE A 88 4.43 -2.06 3.60
N LEU A 89 5.46 -1.39 4.13
CA LEU A 89 5.36 -0.03 4.66
C LEU A 89 5.66 1.00 3.58
N MET A 90 4.95 2.12 3.63
CA MET A 90 5.31 3.26 2.79
C MET A 90 6.42 4.06 3.42
N ARG A 91 7.48 4.25 2.65
CA ARG A 91 8.65 5.04 3.05
C ARG A 91 8.81 6.27 2.18
N SER A 92 9.53 7.24 2.72
CA SER A 92 10.04 8.38 1.98
C SER A 92 11.16 7.94 1.05
N GLU A 93 11.02 8.13 -0.25
CA GLU A 93 12.09 7.85 -1.23
C GLU A 93 13.36 8.68 -0.97
N LYS A 94 13.22 9.84 -0.31
CA LYS A 94 14.33 10.75 -0.03
C LYS A 94 15.08 10.41 1.25
N THR A 95 14.35 10.05 2.31
CA THR A 95 14.93 9.85 3.66
C THR A 95 14.97 8.39 4.08
N GLY A 96 14.22 7.51 3.42
CA GLY A 96 14.04 6.10 3.81
C GLY A 96 13.14 5.92 5.04
N GLU A 97 12.66 7.00 5.67
CA GLU A 97 11.85 6.92 6.88
C GLU A 97 10.43 6.45 6.58
N SER A 98 9.82 5.76 7.55
CA SER A 98 8.42 5.34 7.48
C SER A 98 7.49 6.55 7.43
N LYS A 99 6.48 6.49 6.57
CA LYS A 99 5.41 7.50 6.51
C LYS A 99 4.27 7.22 7.50
N GLY A 100 4.38 6.20 8.33
CA GLY A 100 3.38 5.85 9.36
C GLY A 100 2.15 5.13 8.79
N TYR A 101 2.24 4.54 7.61
CA TYR A 101 1.21 3.69 7.04
C TYR A 101 1.82 2.62 6.13
N GLY A 102 1.08 1.53 5.94
CA GLY A 102 1.44 0.41 5.08
C GLY A 102 0.21 -0.22 4.45
N PHE A 103 0.47 -1.13 3.52
CA PHE A 103 -0.56 -1.84 2.78
C PHE A 103 -0.40 -3.34 2.96
N MET A 104 -1.52 -4.04 2.94
CA MET A 104 -1.56 -5.49 3.00
C MET A 104 -2.68 -6.06 2.14
N GLU A 105 -2.46 -7.25 1.60
CA GLU A 105 -3.50 -8.05 0.98
C GLU A 105 -3.45 -9.46 1.57
N TYR A 106 -4.60 -9.99 1.99
CA TYR A 106 -4.73 -11.39 2.43
C TYR A 106 -5.05 -12.32 1.26
N VAL A 107 -4.76 -13.61 1.43
CA VAL A 107 -5.07 -14.65 0.43
C VAL A 107 -6.58 -14.77 0.20
N THR A 108 -7.38 -14.57 1.25
CA THR A 108 -8.84 -14.71 1.24
C THR A 108 -9.54 -13.42 1.67
N LYS A 109 -10.68 -13.12 1.04
CA LYS A 109 -11.49 -11.93 1.33
C LYS A 109 -12.06 -11.93 2.74
N GLU A 110 -12.38 -13.11 3.26
CA GLU A 110 -12.94 -13.33 4.59
C GLU A 110 -11.95 -12.86 5.67
N VAL A 111 -10.68 -13.21 5.52
CA VAL A 111 -9.61 -12.75 6.42
C VAL A 111 -9.42 -11.24 6.30
N ALA A 112 -9.48 -10.67 5.09
CA ALA A 112 -9.37 -9.22 4.93
C ALA A 112 -10.52 -8.47 5.63
N LEU A 113 -11.76 -8.96 5.54
CA LEU A 113 -12.92 -8.40 6.26
C LEU A 113 -12.71 -8.45 7.78
N GLN A 114 -12.26 -9.59 8.30
CA GLN A 114 -11.93 -9.74 9.71
C GLN A 114 -10.81 -8.78 10.12
N ALA A 115 -9.75 -8.68 9.32
CA ALA A 115 -8.59 -7.86 9.62
C ALA A 115 -8.95 -6.37 9.68
N LYS A 116 -9.77 -5.86 8.74
CA LYS A 116 -10.33 -4.51 8.81
C LYS A 116 -11.07 -4.28 10.13
N SER A 117 -11.95 -5.21 10.52
CA SER A 117 -12.70 -5.08 11.78
C SER A 117 -11.83 -5.13 13.04
N VAL A 118 -10.70 -5.84 13.01
CA VAL A 118 -9.82 -6.01 14.18
C VAL A 118 -8.77 -4.91 14.30
N LEU A 119 -8.27 -4.41 13.16
CA LEU A 119 -7.21 -3.40 13.15
C LEU A 119 -7.75 -1.99 13.24
N ASP A 120 -8.92 -1.71 12.67
CA ASP A 120 -9.50 -0.37 12.69
C ASP A 120 -9.92 0.03 14.11
N GLY A 121 -9.38 1.14 14.61
CA GLY A 121 -9.59 1.57 15.99
C GLY A 121 -8.77 0.81 17.03
N ARG A 122 -7.88 -0.11 16.62
CA ARG A 122 -7.00 -0.84 17.55
C ARG A 122 -5.91 0.09 18.08
N GLU A 123 -5.71 0.06 19.40
CA GLU A 123 -4.55 0.71 20.03
C GLU A 123 -3.28 -0.10 19.75
N LEU A 124 -2.25 0.60 19.24
CA LEU A 124 -0.91 0.09 19.07
C LEU A 124 0.07 1.10 19.65
N ARG A 125 0.61 0.79 20.84
CA ARG A 125 1.47 1.71 21.60
C ARG A 125 0.72 3.01 21.90
N ASP A 126 1.22 4.16 21.43
CA ASP A 126 0.63 5.48 21.62
C ASP A 126 -0.27 5.93 20.45
N THR A 127 -0.51 5.05 19.47
CA THR A 127 -1.38 5.35 18.32
C THR A 127 -2.64 4.49 18.30
N VAL A 128 -3.67 5.02 17.67
CA VAL A 128 -4.89 4.28 17.31
C VAL A 128 -4.85 4.05 15.81
N LEU A 129 -4.79 2.79 15.40
CA LEU A 129 -4.70 2.41 13.99
C LEU A 129 -5.98 2.79 13.25
N VAL A 130 -5.81 3.22 12.01
CA VAL A 130 -6.90 3.35 11.04
C VAL A 130 -6.65 2.31 9.97
N CYS A 131 -7.61 1.42 9.75
CA CYS A 131 -7.50 0.44 8.68
C CYS A 131 -8.62 0.67 7.69
N ASP A 132 -8.37 0.84 6.39
CA ASP A 132 -9.42 1.08 5.41
C ASP A 132 -9.19 0.35 4.09
N TRP A 133 -10.28 0.08 3.38
CA TRP A 133 -10.24 -0.50 2.04
C TRP A 133 -9.65 0.49 1.05
N LEU A 134 -8.76 0.01 0.19
CA LEU A 134 -8.37 0.71 -1.02
C LEU A 134 -9.16 0.20 -2.21
N ASP A 135 -9.52 1.12 -3.09
CA ASP A 135 -10.05 0.77 -4.41
C ASP A 135 -8.88 0.43 -5.35
N PRO A 136 -8.66 -0.86 -5.69
CA PRO A 136 -7.55 -1.29 -6.53
C PRO A 136 -7.60 -0.70 -7.95
N SER A 137 -8.79 -0.27 -8.42
CA SER A 137 -8.97 0.20 -9.80
C SER A 137 -8.34 1.57 -10.06
N HIS A 138 -8.06 2.33 -9.00
CA HIS A 138 -7.51 3.68 -9.06
C HIS A 138 -6.14 3.81 -8.36
N VAL A 139 -5.53 2.69 -7.97
CA VAL A 139 -4.27 2.66 -7.22
C VAL A 139 -3.09 2.33 -8.14
N THR A 140 -2.17 3.29 -8.28
CA THR A 140 -0.80 3.07 -8.77
C THR A 140 0.16 3.24 -7.61
N PHE A 141 1.41 2.77 -7.75
CA PHE A 141 2.40 2.96 -6.68
C PHE A 141 2.61 4.44 -6.35
N ALA A 142 2.71 5.34 -7.35
CA ALA A 142 2.77 6.77 -7.09
C ALA A 142 1.53 7.32 -6.35
N SER A 143 0.33 6.80 -6.61
CA SER A 143 -0.88 7.25 -5.92
C SER A 143 -1.02 6.71 -4.49
N LEU A 144 -0.22 5.70 -4.11
CA LEU A 144 -0.13 5.24 -2.72
C LEU A 144 0.55 6.27 -1.81
N HIS A 145 1.35 7.19 -2.36
CA HIS A 145 1.88 8.30 -1.57
C HIS A 145 0.78 9.32 -1.25
N SER A 146 0.30 9.29 0.01
CA SER A 146 -0.69 10.24 0.50
C SER A 146 -0.28 11.69 0.23
N THR A 147 -1.22 12.48 -0.27
CA THR A 147 -1.13 13.94 -0.40
C THR A 147 -1.78 14.67 0.77
N CYS A 148 -2.38 13.92 1.71
CA CYS A 148 -3.02 14.43 2.91
C CYS A 148 -2.14 14.20 4.13
N LEU A 149 -2.07 15.20 5.00
CA LEU A 149 -1.43 15.12 6.32
C LEU A 149 -2.50 15.11 7.39
N TYR A 150 -2.29 14.30 8.43
CA TYR A 150 -3.06 14.34 9.66
C TYR A 150 -2.23 15.09 10.71
N VAL A 151 -2.86 16.04 11.41
CA VAL A 151 -2.22 16.83 12.46
C VAL A 151 -3.06 16.69 13.72
N ASP A 152 -2.48 16.12 14.76
CA ASP A 152 -3.09 15.96 16.08
C ASP A 152 -2.31 16.72 17.16
N HIS A 153 -2.73 16.53 18.41
CA HIS A 153 -2.15 17.17 19.60
C HIS A 153 -2.09 18.70 19.55
N LEU A 154 -3.01 19.32 18.82
CA LEU A 154 -3.21 20.77 18.88
C LEU A 154 -3.67 21.20 20.29
N PRO A 155 -3.33 22.43 20.73
CA PRO A 155 -3.87 22.99 21.96
C PRO A 155 -5.40 22.88 21.98
N LYS A 156 -5.99 22.55 23.14
CA LYS A 156 -7.43 22.26 23.28
C LYS A 156 -8.33 23.39 22.80
N ASP A 157 -7.82 24.61 22.85
CA ASP A 157 -8.46 25.87 22.50
C ASP A 157 -7.90 26.50 21.21
N TYR A 158 -7.11 25.74 20.44
CA TYR A 158 -6.53 26.20 19.19
C TYR A 158 -7.62 26.50 18.15
N ARG A 159 -7.64 27.73 17.64
CA ARG A 159 -8.61 28.20 16.63
C ARG A 159 -8.00 29.05 15.52
N ASP A 160 -6.70 29.33 15.59
CA ASP A 160 -6.05 30.21 14.62
C ASP A 160 -5.67 29.46 13.34
N MET A 161 -6.65 29.31 12.45
CA MET A 161 -6.43 28.68 11.14
C MET A 161 -5.52 29.52 10.22
N GLY A 162 -5.38 30.81 10.50
CA GLY A 162 -4.48 31.70 9.74
C GLY A 162 -3.01 31.42 10.08
N GLU A 163 -2.70 31.27 11.36
CA GLU A 163 -1.41 30.79 11.83
C GLU A 163 -1.14 29.37 11.35
N PHE A 164 -2.10 28.45 11.55
CA PHE A 164 -1.96 27.05 11.16
C PHE A 164 -1.57 26.93 9.68
N ARG A 165 -2.35 27.56 8.79
CA ARG A 165 -2.05 27.57 7.36
C ARG A 165 -0.66 28.16 7.09
N ARG A 166 -0.29 29.27 7.74
CA ARG A 166 1.03 29.90 7.57
C ARG A 166 2.18 28.97 7.95
N VAL A 167 2.03 28.17 9.02
CA VAL A 167 3.02 27.19 9.44
C VAL A 167 3.21 26.11 8.36
N PHE A 168 2.12 25.58 7.82
CA PHE A 168 2.17 24.54 6.79
C PHE A 168 2.46 25.06 5.38
N SER A 169 2.34 26.37 5.13
CA SER A 169 2.65 27.02 3.84
C SER A 169 4.14 27.32 3.62
N LYS A 170 5.06 26.97 4.56
CA LYS A 170 6.49 27.35 4.46
C LYS A 170 7.22 26.76 3.25
N VAL A 171 6.86 25.55 2.84
CA VAL A 171 7.50 24.85 1.70
C VAL A 171 6.60 24.89 0.47
N THR A 172 5.31 24.61 0.65
CA THR A 172 4.30 24.67 -0.40
C THR A 172 2.96 25.09 0.20
N ASN A 173 2.14 25.82 -0.55
CA ASN A 173 0.83 26.25 -0.07
C ASN A 173 -0.17 25.08 -0.16
N PRO A 174 -0.74 24.58 0.95
CA PRO A 174 -1.63 23.43 0.91
C PRO A 174 -2.92 23.78 0.16
N PRO A 175 -3.36 22.94 -0.81
CA PRO A 175 -4.59 23.20 -1.56
C PRO A 175 -5.84 23.14 -0.67
N TYR A 176 -5.77 22.35 0.40
CA TYR A 176 -6.82 22.20 1.40
C TYR A 176 -6.21 22.20 2.80
N CYS A 177 -6.86 22.86 3.75
CA CYS A 177 -6.41 23.00 5.12
C CYS A 177 -7.63 23.31 5.99
N GLN A 178 -8.03 22.36 6.82
CA GLN A 178 -9.17 22.46 7.73
C GLN A 178 -8.78 22.05 9.14
#